data_AF-A0A9D1VNI2-F1
#
_entry.id   AF-A0A9D1VNI2-F1
#
_cell.length_a   1.000
_cell.length_b   1.000
_cell.length_c   1.000
_cell.angle_alpha   90.00
_cell.angle_beta   90.00
_cell.angle_gamma   90.00
#
_symmetry.space_group_name_H-M   'P 1'
#
loop_
_entity.id
_entity.type
_entity.pdbx_description
1 polymer ?
#
loop_
_entity_poly.entity_id
_entity_poly.type
_entity_poly.pdbx_seq_one_letter_code
_entity_poly.pdbx_strand_id
1 'polypeptide(L)'
;GCRIKPGEEILLEESPGKELKRKRTRNIGTAVIVLITIAAIVFSAVLLFTGDVKVLIQDGQLEIRGSYWSDYKLPLSEIQTVAYREDFETGRKRMGVNSLQLNEGTFQNKEFGEYTIYSYARCEDFVVLETTDGKLVINGKTPEETRELYEKILAAAGLE
;
A
#
# COMPACT_ATOMS: atom_id res chain seq x y z
N GLY A 1 27.40 55.68 58.51
CA GLY A 1 26.82 54.35 58.76
C GLY A 1 25.31 54.42 58.67
N CYS A 2 24.69 53.62 57.80
CA CYS A 2 23.56 52.75 58.16
C CYS A 2 23.22 51.80 57.00
N ARG A 3 23.46 50.50 57.28
CA ARG A 3 22.95 49.23 56.75
C ARG A 3 22.29 49.14 55.36
N ILE A 4 22.90 48.29 54.53
CA ILE A 4 22.25 47.47 53.50
C ILE A 4 21.14 46.61 54.14
N LYS A 5 19.96 46.51 53.52
CA LYS A 5 19.11 45.32 53.65
C LYS A 5 19.27 44.45 52.39
N PRO A 6 19.65 43.17 52.55
CA PRO A 6 19.87 42.24 51.45
C PRO A 6 18.56 41.51 51.09
N GLY A 7 18.43 41.12 49.82
CA GLY A 7 17.50 40.09 49.38
C GLY A 7 16.07 40.58 49.16
N GLU A 8 15.82 41.19 48.01
CA GLU A 8 14.50 41.11 47.37
C GLU A 8 14.69 40.21 46.15
N GLU A 9 14.65 38.91 46.40
CA GLU A 9 14.41 37.94 45.35
C GLU A 9 13.05 38.29 44.77
N ILE A 10 13.05 38.86 43.56
CA ILE A 10 11.84 39.19 42.83
C ILE A 10 11.23 37.83 42.45
N LEU A 11 10.49 37.23 43.37
CA LEU A 11 9.61 36.11 43.07
C LEU A 11 8.51 36.72 42.19
N LEU A 12 8.76 36.76 40.89
CA LEU A 12 7.74 36.99 39.88
C LEU A 12 6.68 35.91 40.10
N GLU A 13 5.67 36.18 40.93
CA GLU A 13 4.47 35.36 40.98
C GLU A 13 3.88 35.36 39.56
N GLU A 14 4.07 34.25 38.84
CA GLU A 14 3.38 34.02 37.58
C GLU A 14 1.87 34.13 37.87
N SER A 15 1.27 35.25 37.45
CA SER A 15 -0.15 35.52 37.68
C SER A 15 -0.99 34.28 37.33
N PRO A 16 -1.92 33.84 38.19
CA PRO A 16 -2.69 32.62 38.00
C PRO A 16 -3.43 32.57 36.65
N GLY A 17 -3.71 33.73 36.04
CA GLY A 17 -4.28 33.83 34.70
C GLY A 17 -3.31 33.46 33.56
N LYS A 18 -1.99 33.64 33.70
CA LYS A 18 -0.98 33.22 32.72
C LYS A 18 -0.76 31.71 32.77
N GLU A 19 -0.65 31.13 33.96
CA GLU A 19 -0.51 29.68 34.15
C GLU A 19 -1.76 28.92 33.67
N LEU A 20 -2.96 29.44 33.94
CA LEU A 20 -4.21 28.82 33.47
C LEU A 20 -4.34 28.89 31.94
N LYS A 21 -3.93 30.00 31.31
CA LYS A 21 -3.88 30.13 29.84
C LYS A 21 -2.84 29.18 29.23
N ARG A 22 -1.63 29.10 29.79
CA ARG A 22 -0.57 28.16 29.34
C ARG A 22 -1.03 26.71 29.48
N LYS A 23 -1.64 26.34 30.61
CA LYS A 23 -2.19 25.01 30.88
C LYS A 23 -3.36 24.68 29.93
N ARG A 24 -4.27 25.62 29.66
CA ARG A 24 -5.39 25.43 28.73
C ARG A 24 -4.91 25.29 27.29
N THR A 25 -3.99 26.13 26.83
CA THR A 25 -3.38 26.02 25.49
C THR A 25 -2.58 24.73 25.34
N ARG A 26 -1.85 24.29 26.38
CA ARG A 26 -1.16 22.99 26.39
C ARG A 26 -2.13 21.81 26.33
N ASN A 27 -3.24 21.87 27.06
CA ASN A 27 -4.26 20.81 27.06
C ASN A 27 -5.00 20.74 25.72
N ILE A 28 -5.32 21.89 25.10
CA ILE A 28 -5.90 21.96 23.75
C ILE A 28 -4.89 21.45 22.72
N GLY A 29 -3.63 21.89 22.78
CA GLY A 29 -2.58 21.40 21.89
C GLY A 29 -2.37 19.89 22.00
N THR A 30 -2.39 19.35 23.22
CA THR A 30 -2.31 17.90 23.45
C THR A 30 -3.53 17.18 22.88
N ALA A 31 -4.74 17.70 23.09
CA ALA A 31 -5.96 17.12 22.52
C ALA A 31 -5.96 17.12 20.98
N VAL A 32 -5.47 18.20 20.37
CA VAL A 32 -5.32 18.32 18.91
C VAL A 32 -4.31 17.30 18.38
N ILE A 33 -3.15 17.15 19.03
CA ILE A 33 -2.13 16.16 18.64
C ILE A 33 -2.70 14.75 18.74
N VAL A 34 -3.43 14.43 19.81
CA VAL A 34 -4.08 13.12 19.98
C VAL A 34 -5.10 12.87 18.87
N LEU A 35 -5.93 13.87 18.53
CA LEU A 35 -6.90 13.75 17.43
C LEU A 35 -6.23 13.51 16.08
N ILE A 36 -5.17 14.27 15.75
CA ILE A 36 -4.41 14.09 14.50
C ILE A 36 -3.78 12.71 14.47
N THR A 37 -3.23 12.23 15.60
CA THR A 37 -2.61 10.91 15.69
C THR A 37 -3.64 9.80 15.45
N ILE A 38 -4.82 9.89 16.07
CA ILE A 38 -5.92 8.94 15.84
C ILE A 38 -6.35 8.96 14.38
N ALA A 39 -6.53 10.14 13.80
CA ALA A 39 -6.91 10.28 12.39
C ALA A 39 -5.85 9.66 11.45
N ALA A 40 -4.56 9.88 11.73
CA ALA A 40 -3.47 9.30 10.94
C ALA A 40 -3.42 7.76 11.05
N ILE A 41 -3.68 7.20 12.24
CA ILE A 41 -3.76 5.74 12.45
C ILE A 41 -4.94 5.17 11.66
N VAL A 42 -6.12 5.77 11.77
CA VAL A 42 -7.32 5.32 11.05
C VAL A 42 -7.09 5.40 9.55
N PHE A 43 -6.53 6.51 9.06
CA PHE A 43 -6.21 6.68 7.64
C PHE A 43 -5.21 5.63 7.15
N SER A 44 -4.14 5.38 7.92
CA SER A 44 -3.15 4.35 7.58
C SER A 44 -3.77 2.96 7.55
N ALA A 45 -4.67 2.64 8.50
CA ALA A 45 -5.38 1.37 8.51
C ALA A 45 -6.26 1.21 7.27
N VAL A 46 -7.00 2.24 6.86
CA VAL A 46 -7.81 2.20 5.63
C VAL A 46 -6.92 1.84 4.43
N LEU A 47 -5.80 2.53 4.24
CA LEU A 47 -4.88 2.25 3.12
C LEU A 47 -4.31 0.82 3.12
N LEU A 48 -4.15 0.21 4.30
CA LEU A 48 -3.62 -1.16 4.40
C LEU A 48 -4.63 -2.24 4.00
N PHE A 49 -5.93 -1.97 4.17
CA PHE A 49 -6.99 -2.99 4.05
C PHE A 49 -7.97 -2.75 2.90
N THR A 50 -7.90 -1.61 2.21
CA THR A 50 -8.77 -1.31 1.06
C THR A 50 -8.03 -1.39 -0.26
N GLY A 51 -8.74 -1.15 -1.37
CA GLY A 51 -8.20 -1.16 -2.72
C GLY A 51 -8.57 -2.43 -3.49
N ASP A 52 -8.50 -2.31 -4.81
CA ASP A 52 -8.80 -3.34 -5.78
C ASP A 52 -7.77 -3.34 -6.91
N VAL A 53 -7.48 -4.54 -7.42
CA VAL A 53 -6.84 -4.77 -8.72
C VAL A 53 -7.92 -5.20 -9.70
N LYS A 54 -7.99 -4.54 -10.86
CA LYS A 54 -8.92 -4.87 -11.94
C LYS A 54 -8.15 -5.22 -13.20
N VAL A 55 -8.48 -6.36 -13.80
CA VAL A 55 -7.89 -6.83 -15.05
C VAL A 55 -8.96 -6.76 -16.14
N LEU A 56 -8.66 -6.01 -17.20
CA LEU A 56 -9.54 -5.77 -18.33
C LEU A 56 -8.86 -6.30 -19.60
N ILE A 57 -9.57 -7.08 -20.41
CA ILE A 57 -9.09 -7.56 -21.70
C ILE A 57 -9.95 -6.88 -22.78
N GLN A 58 -9.37 -5.91 -23.48
CA GLN A 58 -10.07 -5.09 -24.47
C GLN A 58 -9.08 -4.68 -25.56
N ASP A 59 -9.53 -4.50 -26.80
CA ASP A 59 -8.71 -3.97 -27.91
C ASP A 59 -7.36 -4.69 -28.13
N GLY A 60 -7.31 -6.01 -27.92
CA GLY A 60 -6.09 -6.81 -28.10
C GLY A 60 -5.02 -6.61 -27.03
N GLN A 61 -5.37 -6.00 -25.89
CA GLN A 61 -4.46 -5.75 -24.75
C GLN A 61 -5.10 -6.15 -23.42
N LEU A 62 -4.24 -6.53 -22.49
CA LEU A 62 -4.52 -6.70 -21.08
C LEU A 62 -4.19 -5.37 -20.37
N GLU A 63 -5.20 -4.72 -19.80
CA GLU A 63 -5.04 -3.53 -18.97
C GLU A 63 -5.30 -3.90 -17.50
N ILE A 64 -4.33 -3.61 -16.64
CA ILE A 64 -4.42 -3.83 -15.20
C ILE A 64 -4.44 -2.47 -14.50
N ARG A 65 -5.46 -2.27 -13.69
CA ARG A 65 -5.61 -1.06 -12.87
C ARG A 65 -5.46 -1.42 -11.40
N GLY A 66 -4.40 -0.91 -10.80
CA GLY A 66 -4.14 -0.99 -9.37
C GLY A 66 -4.71 0.23 -8.65
N SER A 67 -5.06 0.08 -7.38
CA SER A 67 -5.57 1.21 -6.60
C SER A 67 -4.47 2.14 -6.11
N TYR A 68 -3.25 1.62 -5.95
CA TYR A 68 -2.15 2.31 -5.30
C TYR A 68 -0.85 2.31 -6.11
N TRP A 69 -0.88 1.77 -7.32
CA TRP A 69 0.22 1.76 -8.26
C TRP A 69 -0.25 2.18 -9.66
N SER A 70 0.69 2.48 -10.55
CA SER A 70 0.36 2.88 -11.93
C SER A 70 -0.34 1.75 -12.66
N ASP A 71 -1.25 2.09 -13.58
CA ASP A 71 -1.84 1.13 -14.50
C ASP A 71 -0.75 0.44 -15.34
N TYR A 72 -0.99 -0.83 -15.69
CA TYR A 72 -0.11 -1.64 -16.52
C TYR A 72 -0.84 -2.09 -17.77
N LYS A 73 -0.21 -1.99 -18.93
CA LYS A 73 -0.77 -2.39 -20.21
C LYS A 73 0.17 -3.39 -20.87
N LEU A 74 -0.40 -4.49 -21.34
CA LEU A 74 0.32 -5.58 -22.00
C LEU A 74 -0.45 -6.00 -23.25
N PRO A 75 0.09 -5.77 -24.45
CA PRO A 75 -0.45 -6.35 -25.68
C PRO A 75 -0.53 -7.87 -25.57
N LEU A 76 -1.66 -8.47 -25.97
CA LEU A 76 -1.82 -9.92 -25.91
C LEU A 76 -0.79 -10.67 -26.78
N SER A 77 -0.31 -10.03 -27.85
CA SER A 77 0.75 -10.55 -28.71
C SER A 77 2.11 -10.69 -28.04
N GLU A 78 2.33 -10.02 -26.90
CA GLU A 78 3.57 -10.11 -26.13
C GLU A 78 3.54 -11.25 -25.11
N ILE A 79 2.37 -11.88 -24.89
CA ILE A 79 2.21 -13.04 -24.01
C ILE A 79 2.71 -14.27 -24.75
N GLN A 80 3.76 -14.90 -24.22
CA GLN A 80 4.34 -16.13 -24.77
C GLN A 80 3.69 -17.37 -24.14
N THR A 81 3.47 -17.36 -22.83
CA THR A 81 2.83 -18.45 -22.12
C THR A 81 2.00 -17.93 -20.95
N VAL A 82 0.97 -18.68 -20.57
CA VAL A 82 0.14 -18.43 -19.40
C VAL A 82 0.11 -19.70 -18.55
N ALA A 83 0.37 -19.58 -17.25
CA ALA A 83 0.35 -20.69 -16.32
C ALA A 83 -0.48 -20.35 -15.08
N TYR A 84 -1.31 -21.31 -14.65
CA TYR A 84 -1.94 -21.29 -13.33
C TYR A 84 -0.98 -21.87 -12.30
N ARG A 85 -0.82 -21.21 -11.16
CA ARG A 85 0.09 -21.62 -10.08
C ARG A 85 -0.60 -21.52 -8.74
N GLU A 86 -0.52 -22.61 -7.98
CA GLU A 86 -0.86 -22.68 -6.57
C GLU A 86 0.43 -22.49 -5.75
N ASP A 87 0.31 -22.00 -4.51
CA ASP A 87 1.40 -21.90 -3.54
C ASP A 87 2.66 -21.16 -4.05
N PHE A 88 2.45 -20.04 -4.75
CA PHE A 88 3.54 -19.26 -5.33
C PHE A 88 4.21 -18.29 -4.31
N GLU A 89 5.53 -18.43 -4.12
CA GLU A 89 6.31 -17.49 -3.30
C GLU A 89 6.51 -16.14 -4.02
N THR A 90 5.72 -15.15 -3.64
CA THR A 90 5.82 -13.77 -4.19
C THR A 90 7.14 -13.05 -3.86
N GLY A 91 7.92 -13.55 -2.89
CA GLY A 91 9.21 -12.99 -2.53
C GLY A 91 9.11 -11.58 -1.93
N ARG A 92 10.02 -10.68 -2.32
CA ARG A 92 10.20 -9.36 -1.69
C ARG A 92 9.91 -8.22 -2.65
N LYS A 93 9.21 -7.20 -2.15
CA LYS A 93 9.01 -5.94 -2.85
C LYS A 93 10.33 -5.22 -3.13
N ARG A 94 10.53 -4.79 -4.39
CA ARG A 94 11.60 -3.87 -4.80
C ARG A 94 11.08 -2.45 -4.91
N MET A 95 9.95 -2.26 -5.58
CA MET A 95 9.28 -0.98 -5.76
C MET A 95 7.77 -1.21 -5.83
N GLY A 96 6.96 -0.34 -5.22
CA GLY A 96 5.50 -0.50 -5.25
C GLY A 96 4.83 -0.54 -3.89
N VAL A 97 3.68 -1.23 -3.86
CA VAL A 97 2.80 -1.41 -2.73
C VAL A 97 2.78 -2.88 -2.31
N ASN A 98 2.86 -3.10 -1.01
CA ASN A 98 2.69 -4.39 -0.36
C ASN A 98 1.90 -4.09 0.90
N SER A 99 0.57 -4.23 0.81
CA SER A 99 -0.37 -4.00 1.90
C SER A 99 -0.98 -5.33 2.36
N LEU A 100 -1.88 -5.28 3.34
CA LEU A 100 -2.61 -6.47 3.79
C LEU A 100 -3.74 -6.88 2.82
N GLN A 101 -3.97 -6.05 1.79
CA GLN A 101 -4.96 -6.27 0.77
C GLN A 101 -4.31 -6.55 -0.60
N LEU A 102 -3.27 -5.83 -0.99
CA LEU A 102 -2.74 -5.82 -2.36
C LEU A 102 -1.20 -5.89 -2.45
N ASN A 103 -0.71 -6.52 -3.51
CA ASN A 103 0.66 -6.43 -4.02
C ASN A 103 0.63 -5.77 -5.40
N GLU A 104 1.28 -4.63 -5.55
CA GLU A 104 1.30 -3.89 -6.82
C GLU A 104 2.71 -3.34 -7.07
N GLY A 105 3.30 -3.64 -8.23
CA GLY A 105 4.59 -3.10 -8.67
C GLY A 105 5.64 -4.16 -8.94
N THR A 106 6.90 -3.85 -8.63
CA THR A 106 8.06 -4.69 -8.96
C THR A 106 8.52 -5.48 -7.74
N PHE A 107 8.47 -6.80 -7.84
CA PHE A 107 8.87 -7.76 -6.82
C PHE A 107 10.06 -8.59 -7.29
N GLN A 108 10.68 -9.30 -6.35
CA GLN A 108 11.79 -10.20 -6.62
C GLN A 108 11.71 -11.47 -5.79
N ASN A 109 11.80 -12.63 -6.45
CA ASN A 109 11.94 -13.93 -5.80
C ASN A 109 13.09 -14.75 -6.42
N LYS A 110 13.35 -15.95 -5.88
CA LYS A 110 14.46 -16.80 -6.36
C LYS A 110 14.19 -17.43 -7.72
N GLU A 111 12.93 -17.71 -8.03
CA GLU A 111 12.52 -18.43 -9.24
C GLU A 111 12.50 -17.52 -10.47
N PHE A 112 11.93 -16.32 -10.34
CA PHE A 112 11.69 -15.39 -11.44
C PHE A 112 12.73 -14.27 -11.53
N GLY A 113 13.54 -14.07 -10.50
CA GLY A 113 14.32 -12.84 -10.40
C GLY A 113 13.39 -11.65 -10.17
N GLU A 114 13.61 -10.54 -10.88
CA GLU A 114 12.75 -9.37 -10.81
C GLU A 114 11.55 -9.50 -11.77
N TYR A 115 10.34 -9.17 -11.30
CA TYR A 115 9.12 -9.32 -12.07
C TYR A 115 8.03 -8.34 -11.60
N THR A 116 6.97 -8.19 -12.40
CA THR A 116 5.83 -7.32 -12.09
C THR A 116 4.69 -8.11 -11.46
N ILE A 117 4.08 -7.58 -10.41
CA ILE A 117 2.93 -8.19 -9.72
C ILE A 117 1.79 -7.20 -9.55
N TYR A 118 0.56 -7.67 -9.78
CA TYR A 118 -0.69 -6.99 -9.41
C TYR A 118 -1.66 -8.03 -8.86
N SER A 119 -1.73 -8.16 -7.53
CA SER A 119 -2.45 -9.25 -6.89
C SER A 119 -3.15 -8.82 -5.59
N TYR A 120 -4.21 -9.53 -5.23
CA TYR A 120 -4.74 -9.58 -3.88
C TYR A 120 -3.82 -10.43 -3.01
N ALA A 121 -3.44 -9.90 -1.85
CA ALA A 121 -2.43 -10.49 -0.97
C ALA A 121 -2.92 -11.76 -0.23
N ARG A 122 -4.24 -11.99 -0.18
CA ARG A 122 -4.86 -13.11 0.53
C ARG A 122 -5.18 -14.33 -0.34
N CYS A 123 -5.11 -14.17 -1.66
CA CYS A 123 -5.30 -15.27 -2.60
C CYS A 123 -3.92 -15.85 -2.91
N GLU A 124 -3.77 -17.17 -2.72
CA GLU A 124 -2.50 -17.90 -2.87
C GLU A 124 -2.35 -18.51 -4.28
N ASP A 125 -3.40 -18.39 -5.09
CA ASP A 125 -3.45 -18.81 -6.48
C ASP A 125 -3.10 -17.63 -7.39
N PHE A 126 -2.37 -17.91 -8.45
CA PHE A 126 -1.86 -16.89 -9.37
C PHE A 126 -1.92 -17.34 -10.83
N VAL A 127 -2.10 -16.34 -11.69
CA VAL A 127 -1.82 -16.43 -13.12
C VAL A 127 -0.45 -15.81 -13.38
N VAL A 128 0.46 -16.63 -13.88
CA VAL A 128 1.80 -16.21 -14.29
C VAL A 128 1.83 -16.12 -15.80
N LEU A 129 2.13 -14.93 -16.30
CA LEU A 129 2.32 -14.65 -17.72
C LEU A 129 3.82 -14.49 -17.98
N GLU A 130 4.35 -15.29 -18.88
CA GLU A 130 5.66 -15.02 -19.47
C GLU A 130 5.45 -14.13 -20.69
N THR A 131 6.13 -13.00 -20.72
CA THR A 131 6.04 -12.01 -21.80
C THR A 131 7.40 -11.83 -22.46
N THR A 132 7.46 -11.08 -23.57
CA THR A 132 8.73 -10.69 -24.20
C THR A 132 9.64 -9.89 -23.29
N ASP A 133 9.07 -9.16 -22.32
CA ASP A 133 9.78 -8.19 -21.48
C ASP A 133 9.95 -8.64 -20.02
N GLY A 134 9.47 -9.83 -19.67
CA GLY A 134 9.65 -10.40 -18.35
C GLY A 134 8.47 -11.25 -17.89
N LYS A 135 8.23 -11.28 -16.58
CA LYS A 135 7.11 -11.99 -15.98
C LYS A 135 6.12 -11.02 -15.35
N LEU A 136 4.84 -11.30 -15.59
CA LEU A 136 3.72 -10.62 -14.96
C LEU A 136 2.94 -11.65 -14.14
N VAL A 137 2.69 -11.34 -12.87
CA VAL A 137 1.93 -12.19 -11.96
C VAL A 137 0.68 -11.45 -11.50
N ILE A 138 -0.47 -12.07 -11.66
CA ILE A 138 -1.77 -11.49 -11.28
C ILE A 138 -2.67 -12.52 -10.63
N ASN A 139 -3.69 -12.07 -9.89
CA ASN A 139 -4.76 -12.94 -9.41
C ASN A 139 -6.10 -12.20 -9.26
N GLY A 140 -7.16 -12.98 -9.05
CA GLY A 140 -8.46 -12.51 -8.57
C GLY A 140 -8.50 -12.45 -7.03
N LYS A 141 -9.63 -12.06 -6.46
CA LYS A 141 -9.79 -12.01 -4.99
C LYS A 141 -9.81 -13.40 -4.35
N THR A 142 -10.24 -14.39 -5.12
CA THR A 142 -10.36 -15.79 -4.69
C THR A 142 -9.69 -16.72 -5.71
N PRO A 143 -9.41 -17.98 -5.34
CA PRO A 143 -8.96 -19.00 -6.28
C PRO A 143 -9.88 -19.15 -7.49
N GLU A 144 -11.20 -19.13 -7.28
CA GLU A 144 -12.19 -19.25 -8.35
C GLU A 144 -12.12 -18.06 -9.33
N GLU A 145 -12.05 -16.83 -8.81
CA GLU A 145 -11.87 -15.65 -9.65
C GLU A 145 -10.53 -15.69 -10.41
N THR A 146 -9.49 -16.24 -9.80
CA THR A 146 -8.17 -16.41 -10.42
C THR A 146 -8.19 -17.45 -11.54
N ARG A 147 -8.92 -18.55 -11.34
CA ARG A 147 -9.15 -19.59 -12.33
C ARG A 147 -9.92 -19.05 -13.53
N GLU A 148 -10.98 -18.29 -13.29
CA GLU A 148 -11.72 -17.61 -14.37
C GLU A 148 -10.83 -16.62 -15.13
N LEU A 149 -9.97 -15.89 -14.42
CA LEU A 149 -9.04 -14.95 -15.03
C LEU A 149 -8.03 -15.68 -15.93
N TYR A 150 -7.49 -16.80 -15.48
CA TYR A 150 -6.60 -17.66 -16.27
C TYR A 150 -7.23 -18.10 -17.58
N GLU A 151 -8.45 -18.66 -17.51
CA GLU A 151 -9.19 -19.14 -18.69
C GLU A 151 -9.50 -18.00 -19.66
N LYS A 152 -9.91 -16.83 -19.16
CA LYS A 152 -10.16 -15.64 -19.99
C LYS A 152 -8.91 -15.17 -20.73
N ILE A 153 -7.75 -15.20 -20.08
CA ILE A 153 -6.49 -14.76 -20.69
C ILE A 153 -6.01 -15.77 -21.73
N LEU A 154 -6.08 -17.07 -21.44
CA LEU A 154 -5.75 -18.12 -22.41
C LEU A 154 -6.55 -17.98 -23.70
N ALA A 155 -7.88 -17.87 -23.57
CA ALA A 155 -8.79 -17.68 -24.68
C ALA A 155 -8.45 -16.44 -25.50
N ALA A 156 -8.23 -15.31 -24.82
CA ALA A 156 -7.95 -14.04 -25.48
C ALA A 156 -6.58 -14.00 -26.18
N ALA A 157 -5.57 -14.67 -25.60
CA ALA A 157 -4.23 -14.78 -26.17
C ALA A 157 -4.14 -15.84 -27.29
N GLY A 158 -5.16 -16.68 -27.47
CA GLY A 158 -5.15 -17.77 -28.45
C GLY A 158 -4.17 -18.89 -28.08
N LEU A 159 -4.03 -19.17 -26.77
CA LEU A 159 -3.07 -20.12 -26.20
C LEU A 159 -3.74 -21.36 -25.59
N GLU A 160 -5.00 -21.63 -25.97
CA GLU A 160 -5.75 -22.83 -25.56
C GLU A 160 -5.21 -24.13 -26.18
#